data_AF-F8P5Q6-F1
#
_entry.id   AF-F8P5Q6-F1
#
_cell.length_a   1.000
_cell.length_b   1.000
_cell.length_c   1.000
_cell.angle_alpha   90.00
_cell.angle_beta   90.00
_cell.angle_gamma   90.00
#
_symmetry.space_group_name_H-M   'P 1'
#
loop_
_entity.id
_entity.type
_entity.pdbx_description
1 polymer ?
#
loop_
_entity_poly.entity_id
_entity_poly.type
_entity_poly.pdbx_seq_one_letter_code
_entity_poly.pdbx_strand_id
1 'polypeptide(L)'
;MSSSSSPAMAAPINEVAALKTAFSLLLIGTVLSSCLIPILIALFVFSNASSRRRPVFWVNIASILLGLAEGGVNIYGVVHNMLSPNIPPLPGLVTALPALSTLVPFIAEFALVLRIIAVYPYTTTPRLKFAAILAPTVLCKVLRLAFLITFLVKFDAAVQGSVSSIADGEALWGIWEPRAVWILECIDNGYVSIVFIQRLRRKSITSEGVIRPRDALGRMVSQMRALFLIALSNFVFPVLLDIIILAIAFHTTSYDATSMVLYVDNYVTIISVVFATLWTSVSREHGQEEDPQTIALSTIYGASVPSSNSQRSESGPSP
;
A
#
# COMPACT_ATOMS: atom_id res chain seq x y z
N MET A 1 7.48 30.97 63.76
CA MET A 1 8.41 30.22 62.91
C MET A 1 7.59 29.61 61.76
N SER A 2 7.50 30.35 60.66
CA SER A 2 6.76 29.97 59.46
C SER A 2 7.64 29.11 58.57
N SER A 3 7.32 27.83 58.45
CA SER A 3 7.94 26.90 57.51
C SER A 3 7.50 27.22 56.08
N SER A 4 8.32 27.98 55.36
CA SER A 4 8.23 28.14 53.91
C SER A 4 8.68 26.84 53.24
N SER A 5 7.75 25.96 52.90
CA SER A 5 8.00 24.84 52.00
C SER A 5 8.21 25.37 50.58
N SER A 6 9.46 25.40 50.12
CA SER A 6 9.78 25.59 48.70
C SER A 6 9.04 24.54 47.86
N PRO A 7 8.40 24.93 46.75
CA PRO A 7 7.88 23.96 45.80
C PRO A 7 9.09 23.27 45.16
N ALA A 8 9.18 21.96 45.34
CA ALA A 8 10.14 21.13 44.63
C ALA A 8 9.92 21.31 43.12
N MET A 9 10.91 21.86 42.42
CA MET A 9 10.98 21.81 40.96
C MET A 9 10.90 20.35 40.52
N ALA A 10 9.73 19.94 40.02
CA ALA A 10 9.59 18.69 39.31
C ALA A 10 10.44 18.75 38.02
N ALA A 11 11.20 17.69 37.78
CA ALA A 11 12.33 17.56 36.87
C ALA A 11 12.13 18.07 35.41
N PRO A 12 13.12 18.77 34.82
CA PRO A 12 13.17 19.15 33.39
C PRO A 12 13.48 17.98 32.42
N ILE A 13 13.59 16.75 32.92
CA ILE A 13 14.01 15.58 32.11
C ILE A 13 12.88 15.08 31.20
N ASN A 14 11.60 15.33 31.55
CA ASN A 14 10.47 14.85 30.76
C ASN A 14 10.19 15.72 29.51
N GLU A 15 10.58 16.99 29.51
CA GLU A 15 10.31 17.90 28.39
C GLU A 15 11.13 17.57 27.15
N VAL A 16 12.41 17.20 27.32
CA VAL A 16 13.29 16.84 26.20
C VAL A 16 12.83 15.54 25.53
N ALA A 17 12.39 14.56 26.31
CA ALA A 17 11.87 13.30 25.78
C ALA A 17 10.57 13.51 25.00
N ALA A 18 9.62 14.27 25.55
CA ALA A 18 8.37 14.61 24.87
C ALA A 18 8.62 15.37 23.56
N LEU A 19 9.54 16.34 23.56
CA LEU A 19 9.92 17.08 22.37
C LEU A 19 10.54 16.18 21.31
N LYS A 20 11.41 15.24 21.72
CA LYS A 20 12.02 14.27 20.82
C LYS A 20 10.97 13.37 20.15
N THR A 21 10.03 12.81 20.92
CA THR A 21 8.93 12.01 20.38
C THR A 21 8.10 12.81 19.38
N ALA A 22 7.69 14.01 19.76
CA ALA A 22 6.87 14.87 18.92
C ALA A 22 7.61 15.25 17.62
N PHE A 23 8.90 15.56 17.70
CA PHE A 23 9.73 15.83 16.52
C PHE A 23 9.89 14.60 15.61
N SER A 24 10.07 13.40 16.18
CA SER A 24 10.11 12.15 15.42
C SER A 24 8.79 11.88 14.69
N LEU A 25 7.65 12.04 15.35
CA LEU A 25 6.33 11.90 14.71
C LEU A 25 6.11 12.95 13.61
N LEU A 26 6.55 14.19 13.84
CA LEU A 26 6.47 15.26 12.85
C LEU A 26 7.31 14.92 11.61
N LEU A 27 8.55 14.46 11.80
CA LEU A 27 9.43 14.08 10.69
C LEU A 27 8.88 12.89 9.91
N ILE A 28 8.44 11.83 10.59
CA ILE A 28 7.86 10.65 9.95
C ILE A 28 6.62 11.06 9.14
N GLY A 29 5.68 11.77 9.76
CA GLY A 29 4.45 12.21 9.10
C GLY A 29 4.72 13.12 7.91
N THR A 30 5.63 14.08 8.05
CA THR A 30 5.97 15.04 6.98
C THR A 30 6.66 14.35 5.81
N VAL A 31 7.69 13.54 6.08
CA VAL A 31 8.45 12.84 5.03
C VAL A 31 7.54 11.88 4.28
N LEU A 32 6.80 11.01 4.98
CA LEU A 32 5.95 10.01 4.33
C LEU A 32 4.79 10.65 3.56
N SER A 33 4.16 11.70 4.10
CA SER A 33 3.14 12.46 3.39
C SER A 33 3.68 13.13 2.14
N SER A 34 4.87 13.74 2.24
CA SER A 34 5.50 14.40 1.09
C SER A 34 5.82 13.42 -0.03
N CYS A 35 6.16 12.16 0.29
CA CYS A 35 6.38 11.10 -0.68
C CYS A 35 5.10 10.68 -1.43
N LEU A 36 3.91 10.91 -0.85
CA LEU A 36 2.66 10.60 -1.53
C LEU A 36 2.37 11.55 -2.71
N ILE A 37 2.88 12.78 -2.68
CA ILE A 37 2.70 13.76 -3.76
C ILE A 37 3.32 13.29 -5.08
N PRO A 38 4.63 12.95 -5.17
CA PRO A 38 5.21 12.43 -6.41
C PRO A 38 4.60 11.09 -6.81
N ILE A 39 4.16 10.26 -5.85
CA ILE A 39 3.45 9.00 -6.14
C ILE A 39 2.09 9.28 -6.80
N LEU A 40 1.35 10.29 -6.34
CA LEU A 40 0.10 10.71 -6.96
C LEU A 40 0.33 11.20 -8.39
N ILE A 41 1.37 12.02 -8.59
CA ILE A 41 1.76 12.50 -9.92
C ILE A 41 2.12 11.32 -10.83
N ALA A 42 2.96 10.40 -10.35
CA ALA A 42 3.33 9.18 -11.07
C ALA A 42 2.10 8.34 -11.42
N LEU A 43 1.14 8.21 -10.51
CA LEU A 43 -0.12 7.51 -10.73
C LEU A 43 -0.92 8.12 -11.89
N PHE A 44 -0.94 9.45 -12.05
CA PHE A 44 -1.59 10.08 -13.20
C PHE A 44 -0.78 9.98 -14.49
N VAL A 45 0.54 10.18 -14.42
CA VAL A 45 1.45 10.17 -15.58
C VAL A 45 1.52 8.79 -16.22
N PHE A 46 1.66 7.73 -15.42
CA PHE A 46 1.79 6.35 -15.92
C PHE A 46 0.45 5.60 -16.03
N SER A 47 -0.69 6.28 -15.82
CA SER A 47 -2.01 5.64 -15.93
C SER A 47 -2.74 6.04 -17.22
N ASN A 48 -3.05 5.03 -18.02
CA ASN A 48 -3.74 5.18 -19.29
C ASN A 48 -5.26 5.35 -19.11
N ALA A 49 -5.95 5.87 -20.13
CA ALA A 49 -7.41 6.04 -20.11
C ALA A 49 -8.19 4.76 -19.74
N SER A 50 -7.67 3.58 -20.12
CA SER A 50 -8.25 2.28 -19.75
C SER A 50 -8.04 1.92 -18.27
N SER A 51 -6.88 2.27 -17.70
CA SER A 51 -6.57 2.03 -16.28
C SER A 51 -7.41 2.93 -15.37
N ARG A 52 -7.59 4.21 -15.76
CA ARG A 52 -8.41 5.21 -15.03
C ARG A 52 -9.90 4.84 -14.91
N ARG A 53 -10.40 3.92 -15.75
CA ARG A 53 -11.78 3.41 -15.68
C ARG A 53 -11.95 2.28 -14.66
N ARG A 54 -10.85 1.74 -14.12
CA ARG A 54 -10.92 0.63 -13.15
C ARG A 54 -11.15 1.18 -11.74
N PRO A 55 -11.97 0.51 -10.91
CA PRO A 55 -12.24 0.97 -9.54
C PRO A 55 -10.98 1.03 -8.68
N VAL A 56 -9.99 0.15 -8.92
CA VAL A 56 -8.68 0.15 -8.22
C VAL A 56 -7.97 1.49 -8.35
N PHE A 57 -8.04 2.15 -9.50
CA PHE A 57 -7.39 3.44 -9.71
C PHE A 57 -7.95 4.52 -8.79
N TRP A 58 -9.29 4.58 -8.66
CA TRP A 58 -9.97 5.54 -7.80
C TRP A 58 -9.76 5.25 -6.31
N VAL A 59 -9.75 3.97 -5.91
CA VAL A 59 -9.43 3.58 -4.53
C VAL A 59 -8.00 3.99 -4.16
N ASN A 60 -7.03 3.84 -5.06
CA ASN A 60 -5.66 4.30 -4.81
C ASN A 60 -5.57 5.83 -4.65
N ILE A 61 -6.27 6.59 -5.50
CA ILE A 61 -6.33 8.05 -5.35
C ILE A 61 -6.94 8.41 -4.00
N ALA A 62 -8.07 7.80 -3.64
CA ALA A 62 -8.71 8.04 -2.35
C ALA A 62 -7.77 7.72 -1.18
N SER A 63 -7.03 6.62 -1.26
CA SER A 63 -6.05 6.22 -0.23
C SER A 63 -4.92 7.25 -0.10
N ILE A 64 -4.38 7.75 -1.22
CA ILE A 64 -3.35 8.80 -1.22
C ILE A 64 -3.90 10.10 -0.62
N LEU A 65 -5.09 10.54 -1.03
CA LEU A 65 -5.69 11.77 -0.52
C LEU A 65 -5.99 11.68 0.97
N LEU A 66 -6.45 10.52 1.46
CA LEU A 66 -6.65 10.28 2.88
C LEU A 66 -5.31 10.26 3.64
N GLY A 67 -4.26 9.65 3.12
CA GLY A 67 -2.93 9.67 3.74
C GLY A 67 -2.30 11.07 3.78
N LEU A 68 -2.57 11.91 2.78
CA LEU A 68 -2.21 13.34 2.80
C LEU A 68 -3.01 14.12 3.85
N ALA A 69 -4.30 13.84 3.98
CA ALA A 69 -5.15 14.45 5.00
C ALA A 69 -4.71 14.04 6.41
N GLU A 70 -4.43 12.75 6.64
CA GLU A 70 -3.86 12.22 7.88
C GLU A 70 -2.55 12.95 8.23
N GLY A 71 -1.65 13.07 7.25
CA GLY A 71 -0.41 13.80 7.39
C GLY A 71 -0.59 15.26 7.78
N GLY A 72 -1.51 15.96 7.12
CA GLY A 72 -1.84 17.36 7.42
C GLY A 72 -2.39 17.54 8.83
N VAL A 73 -3.32 16.67 9.26
CA VAL A 73 -3.89 16.69 10.62
C VAL A 73 -2.82 16.37 11.66
N ASN A 74 -1.94 15.39 11.40
CA ASN A 74 -0.83 15.04 12.29
C ASN A 74 0.16 16.21 12.44
N ILE A 75 0.60 16.81 11.33
CA ILE A 75 1.53 17.96 11.34
C ILE A 75 0.92 19.11 12.12
N TYR A 76 -0.33 19.46 11.85
CA TYR A 76 -1.03 20.52 12.57
C TYR A 76 -1.11 20.19 14.07
N GLY A 77 -1.53 18.98 14.43
CA GLY A 77 -1.70 18.57 15.82
C GLY A 77 -0.39 18.62 16.60
N VAL A 78 0.71 18.12 16.01
CA VAL A 78 2.04 18.14 16.65
C VAL A 78 2.57 19.57 16.78
N VAL A 79 2.48 20.39 15.73
CA VAL A 79 2.94 21.80 15.78
C VAL A 79 2.12 22.63 16.75
N HIS A 80 0.80 22.45 16.78
CA HIS A 80 -0.10 23.12 17.74
C HIS A 80 0.27 22.76 19.18
N ASN A 81 0.48 21.48 19.48
CA ASN A 81 0.88 21.03 20.81
C ASN A 81 2.25 21.58 21.22
N MET A 82 3.19 21.76 20.28
CA MET A 82 4.50 22.35 20.56
C MET A 82 4.43 23.87 20.81
N LEU A 83 3.67 24.61 19.99
CA LEU A 83 3.63 26.07 20.02
C LEU A 83 2.61 26.63 21.02
N SER A 84 1.60 25.85 21.39
CA SER A 84 0.49 26.30 22.23
C SER A 84 0.06 25.20 23.21
N PRO A 85 0.94 24.71 24.09
CA PRO A 85 0.67 23.58 24.98
C PRO A 85 -0.47 23.84 25.98
N ASN A 86 -0.78 25.11 26.26
CA ASN A 86 -1.84 25.50 27.19
C ASN A 86 -3.21 25.67 26.50
N ILE A 87 -3.28 25.54 25.17
CA ILE A 87 -4.51 25.71 24.41
C ILE A 87 -4.93 24.33 23.88
N PRO A 88 -6.05 23.77 24.37
CA PRO A 88 -6.48 22.45 23.92
C PRO A 88 -6.76 22.49 22.41
N PRO A 89 -6.37 21.44 21.67
CA PRO A 89 -6.69 21.32 20.25
C PRO A 89 -8.21 21.22 20.05
N LEU A 90 -8.67 21.54 18.82
CA LEU A 90 -10.07 21.36 18.45
C LEU A 90 -10.48 19.89 18.66
N PRO A 91 -11.58 19.61 19.40
CA PRO A 91 -11.99 18.23 19.68
C PRO A 91 -12.15 17.36 18.42
N GLY A 92 -12.70 17.96 17.36
CA GLY A 92 -12.85 17.27 16.08
C GLY A 92 -11.51 16.84 15.45
N LEU A 93 -10.42 17.57 15.66
CA LEU A 93 -9.09 17.19 15.16
C LEU A 93 -8.48 16.06 15.99
N VAL A 94 -8.74 16.05 17.30
CA VAL A 94 -8.30 14.98 18.20
C VAL A 94 -8.94 13.65 17.81
N THR A 95 -10.24 13.65 17.49
CA THR A 95 -10.95 12.45 17.03
C THR A 95 -10.64 12.11 15.57
N ALA A 96 -10.38 13.11 14.72
CA ALA A 96 -10.09 12.89 13.30
C ALA A 96 -8.80 12.10 13.08
N LEU A 97 -7.77 12.31 13.89
CA LEU A 97 -6.48 11.64 13.72
C LEU A 97 -6.56 10.11 13.85
N PRO A 98 -7.07 9.53 14.95
CA PRO A 98 -7.24 8.07 15.06
C PRO A 98 -8.26 7.51 14.06
N ALA A 99 -9.27 8.31 13.69
CA ALA A 99 -10.21 7.92 12.64
C ALA A 99 -9.51 7.78 11.28
N LEU A 100 -8.69 8.77 10.90
CA LEU A 100 -7.91 8.74 9.67
C LEU A 100 -6.88 7.64 9.69
N SER A 101 -6.14 7.46 10.79
CA SER A 101 -5.10 6.44 10.89
C SER A 101 -5.62 5.01 10.79
N THR A 102 -6.90 4.78 11.09
CA THR A 102 -7.50 3.46 10.86
C THR A 102 -8.26 3.37 9.54
N LEU A 103 -8.83 4.48 9.06
CA LEU A 103 -9.57 4.52 7.80
C LEU A 103 -8.66 4.43 6.58
N VAL A 104 -7.46 5.02 6.64
CA VAL A 104 -6.47 5.01 5.56
C VAL A 104 -6.10 3.58 5.13
N PRO A 105 -5.58 2.70 6.01
CA PRO A 105 -5.27 1.32 5.63
C PRO A 105 -6.54 0.56 5.22
N PHE A 106 -7.67 0.85 5.89
CA PHE A 106 -8.96 0.25 5.52
C PHE A 106 -9.37 0.52 4.07
N ILE A 107 -9.23 1.76 3.59
CA ILE A 107 -9.48 2.13 2.20
C ILE A 107 -8.44 1.54 1.26
N ALA A 108 -7.15 1.59 1.62
CA ALA A 108 -6.07 1.05 0.80
C ALA A 108 -6.24 -0.45 0.53
N GLU A 109 -6.66 -1.22 1.54
CA GLU A 109 -6.90 -2.65 1.40
C GLU A 109 -8.13 -3.01 0.55
N PHE A 110 -9.10 -2.11 0.36
CA PHE A 110 -10.16 -2.38 -0.61
C PHE A 110 -9.60 -2.59 -2.01
N ALA A 111 -8.48 -1.96 -2.35
CA ALA A 111 -7.80 -2.21 -3.62
C ALA A 111 -7.33 -3.67 -3.72
N LEU A 112 -6.94 -4.30 -2.60
CA LEU A 112 -6.58 -5.73 -2.56
C LEU A 112 -7.80 -6.61 -2.84
N VAL A 113 -8.96 -6.32 -2.24
CA VAL A 113 -10.22 -7.05 -2.52
C VAL A 113 -10.59 -6.95 -4.00
N LEU A 114 -10.52 -5.74 -4.56
CA LEU A 114 -10.79 -5.51 -5.99
C LEU A 114 -9.82 -6.30 -6.88
N ARG A 115 -8.56 -6.46 -6.46
CA ARG A 115 -7.58 -7.29 -7.18
C ARG A 115 -7.90 -8.78 -7.09
N ILE A 116 -8.35 -9.28 -5.94
CA ILE A 116 -8.81 -10.68 -5.81
C ILE A 116 -9.97 -10.93 -6.77
N ILE A 117 -10.95 -10.02 -6.82
CA ILE A 117 -12.10 -10.12 -7.72
C ILE A 117 -11.63 -10.13 -9.18
N ALA A 118 -10.64 -9.31 -9.54
CA ALA A 118 -10.06 -9.31 -10.88
C ALA A 118 -9.30 -10.60 -11.23
N VAL A 119 -8.66 -11.25 -10.24
CA VAL A 119 -7.91 -12.49 -10.43
C VAL A 119 -8.80 -13.74 -10.45
N TYR A 120 -9.91 -13.70 -9.71
CA TYR A 120 -10.93 -14.74 -9.64
C TYR A 120 -12.26 -14.20 -10.16
N PRO A 121 -12.43 -14.03 -11.48
CA PRO A 121 -13.64 -13.46 -12.01
C PRO A 121 -14.84 -14.39 -11.72
N TYR A 122 -15.96 -13.76 -11.36
CA TYR A 122 -17.21 -14.43 -11.00
C TYR A 122 -17.74 -15.35 -12.12
N THR A 123 -17.43 -15.04 -13.38
CA THR A 123 -17.91 -15.79 -14.54
C THR A 123 -17.21 -17.12 -14.76
N THR A 124 -15.95 -17.27 -14.32
CA THR A 124 -15.16 -18.51 -14.57
C THR A 124 -14.90 -19.31 -13.30
N THR A 125 -15.00 -18.69 -12.12
CA THR A 125 -14.77 -19.37 -10.85
C THR A 125 -16.09 -19.94 -10.32
N PRO A 126 -16.17 -21.23 -9.96
CA PRO A 126 -17.37 -21.79 -9.34
C PRO A 126 -17.81 -20.96 -8.13
N ARG A 127 -19.10 -20.63 -8.04
CA ARG A 127 -19.66 -19.69 -7.04
C ARG A 127 -19.24 -20.03 -5.61
N LEU A 128 -19.23 -21.32 -5.26
CA LEU A 128 -18.83 -21.78 -3.93
C LEU A 128 -17.34 -21.49 -3.64
N LYS A 129 -16.46 -21.68 -4.63
CA LYS A 129 -15.02 -21.37 -4.48
C LYS A 129 -14.80 -19.87 -4.39
N PHE A 130 -15.51 -19.09 -5.21
CA PHE A 130 -15.45 -17.63 -5.15
C PHE A 130 -15.91 -17.11 -3.79
N ALA A 131 -17.05 -17.60 -3.29
CA ALA A 131 -17.55 -17.27 -1.96
C ALA A 131 -16.58 -17.69 -0.85
N ALA A 132 -16.00 -18.88 -0.93
CA ALA A 132 -15.02 -19.35 0.06
C ALA A 132 -13.73 -18.50 0.10
N ILE A 133 -13.34 -17.89 -1.04
CA ILE A 133 -12.19 -16.98 -1.11
C ILE A 133 -12.55 -15.59 -0.56
N LEU A 134 -13.72 -15.08 -0.91
CA LEU A 134 -14.10 -13.69 -0.59
C LEU A 134 -14.70 -13.54 0.82
N ALA A 135 -15.39 -14.56 1.32
CA ALA A 135 -16.10 -14.49 2.59
C ALA A 135 -15.19 -14.20 3.80
N PRO A 136 -14.01 -14.84 3.95
CA PRO A 136 -13.11 -14.54 5.06
C PRO A 136 -12.68 -13.06 5.07
N THR A 137 -12.31 -12.53 3.91
CA THR A 137 -11.88 -11.14 3.77
C THR A 137 -13.02 -10.15 4.04
N VAL A 138 -14.21 -10.40 3.49
CA VAL A 138 -15.37 -9.54 3.76
C VAL A 138 -15.75 -9.58 5.25
N LEU A 139 -15.72 -10.76 5.86
CA LEU A 139 -16.01 -10.91 7.29
C LEU A 139 -15.00 -10.16 8.16
N CYS A 140 -13.69 -10.28 7.87
CA CYS A 140 -12.65 -9.55 8.60
C CYS A 140 -12.86 -8.04 8.49
N LYS A 141 -13.20 -7.52 7.29
CA LYS A 141 -13.46 -6.09 7.11
C LYS A 141 -14.71 -5.59 7.85
N VAL A 142 -15.79 -6.35 7.85
CA VAL A 142 -17.01 -6.00 8.60
C VAL A 142 -16.74 -5.99 10.10
N LEU A 143 -16.04 -7.01 10.62
CA LEU A 143 -15.66 -7.07 12.04
C LEU A 143 -14.72 -5.93 12.42
N ARG A 144 -13.70 -5.66 11.58
CA ARG A 144 -12.76 -4.56 11.80
C ARG A 144 -13.46 -3.20 11.82
N LEU A 145 -14.42 -2.99 10.92
CA LEU A 145 -15.23 -1.76 10.90
C LEU A 145 -16.06 -1.62 12.18
N ALA A 146 -16.64 -2.71 12.69
CA ALA A 146 -17.39 -2.70 13.95
C ALA A 146 -16.50 -2.34 15.16
N PHE A 147 -15.30 -2.94 15.24
CA PHE A 147 -14.34 -2.61 16.30
C PHE A 147 -13.84 -1.17 16.19
N LEU A 148 -13.58 -0.69 14.97
CA LEU A 148 -13.19 0.70 14.72
C LEU A 148 -14.28 1.69 15.17
N ILE A 149 -15.54 1.47 14.78
CA ILE A 149 -16.65 2.35 15.19
C ILE A 149 -16.76 2.36 16.73
N THR A 150 -16.67 1.18 17.36
CA THR A 150 -16.72 1.06 18.83
C THR A 150 -15.57 1.82 19.49
N PHE A 151 -14.36 1.69 18.94
CA PHE A 151 -13.17 2.41 19.41
C PHE A 151 -13.37 3.92 19.31
N LEU A 152 -13.79 4.44 18.15
CA LEU A 152 -13.98 5.88 17.94
C LEU A 152 -15.05 6.47 18.85
N VAL A 153 -16.15 5.76 19.09
CA VAL A 153 -17.20 6.22 20.02
C VAL A 153 -16.66 6.31 21.45
N LYS A 154 -15.89 5.30 21.90
CA LYS A 154 -15.27 5.32 23.24
C LYS A 154 -14.20 6.39 23.35
N PHE A 155 -13.43 6.58 22.29
CA PHE A 155 -12.38 7.60 22.22
C PHE A 155 -12.96 9.00 22.30
N ASP A 156 -13.97 9.30 21.48
CA ASP A 156 -14.63 10.61 21.50
C ASP A 156 -15.25 10.91 22.87
N ALA A 157 -15.92 9.92 23.48
CA ALA A 157 -16.48 10.06 24.82
C ALA A 157 -15.42 10.34 25.91
N ALA A 158 -14.21 9.77 25.79
CA ALA A 158 -13.12 10.03 26.72
C ALA A 158 -12.50 11.42 26.53
N VAL A 159 -12.40 11.89 25.29
CA VAL A 159 -11.79 13.19 24.95
C VAL A 159 -12.69 14.38 25.29
N GLN A 160 -14.02 14.20 25.32
CA GLN A 160 -15.01 15.27 25.58
C GLN A 160 -14.92 15.99 26.95
N GLY A 161 -13.95 15.67 27.81
CA GLY A 161 -13.72 16.36 29.08
C GLY A 161 -12.26 16.53 29.48
N SER A 162 -11.32 16.24 28.58
CA SER A 162 -9.90 16.20 28.92
C SER A 162 -9.12 17.41 28.41
N VAL A 163 -8.07 17.75 29.16
CA VAL A 163 -7.12 18.82 28.84
C VAL A 163 -5.98 18.28 27.95
N SER A 164 -5.75 16.96 27.91
CA SER A 164 -4.64 16.34 27.18
C SER A 164 -5.09 15.13 26.37
N SER A 165 -5.15 15.30 25.05
CA SER A 165 -5.46 14.23 24.10
C SER A 165 -4.46 13.06 24.12
N ILE A 166 -3.21 13.33 24.51
CA ILE A 166 -2.15 12.31 24.57
C ILE A 166 -2.39 11.40 25.78
N ALA A 167 -2.72 11.99 26.94
CA ALA A 167 -2.98 11.22 28.16
C ALA A 167 -4.20 10.30 28.00
N ASP A 168 -5.26 10.76 27.33
CA ASP A 168 -6.43 9.90 27.07
C ASP A 168 -6.15 8.84 26.02
N GLY A 169 -5.35 9.18 25.00
CA GLY A 169 -4.87 8.22 24.01
C GLY A 169 -4.09 7.09 24.67
N GLU A 170 -3.23 7.41 25.63
CA GLU A 170 -2.49 6.45 26.44
C GLU A 170 -3.42 5.62 27.35
N ALA A 171 -4.39 6.26 28.01
CA ALA A 171 -5.35 5.58 28.87
C ALA A 171 -6.24 4.60 28.10
N LEU A 172 -6.63 4.95 26.88
CA LEU A 172 -7.39 4.09 25.99
C LEU A 172 -6.53 3.08 25.22
N TRP A 173 -5.21 3.23 25.20
CA TRP A 173 -4.31 2.32 24.48
C TRP A 173 -4.37 0.87 24.99
N GLY A 174 -4.73 0.69 26.27
CA GLY A 174 -4.84 -0.62 26.90
C GLY A 174 -6.10 -1.41 26.53
N ILE A 175 -7.07 -0.79 25.85
CA ILE A 175 -8.33 -1.45 25.50
C ILE A 175 -8.12 -2.48 24.38
N TRP A 176 -9.03 -3.44 24.31
CA TRP A 176 -8.91 -4.58 23.40
C TRP A 176 -9.17 -4.22 21.93
N GLU A 177 -9.97 -3.18 21.67
CA GLU A 177 -10.47 -2.86 20.33
C GLU A 177 -9.38 -2.56 19.29
N PRO A 178 -8.38 -1.68 19.55
CA PRO A 178 -7.28 -1.47 18.60
C PRO A 178 -6.49 -2.75 18.30
N ARG A 179 -6.25 -3.58 19.32
CA ARG A 179 -5.54 -4.86 19.16
C ARG A 179 -6.34 -5.82 18.28
N ALA A 180 -7.65 -5.89 18.48
CA ALA A 180 -8.54 -6.71 17.64
C ALA A 180 -8.52 -6.26 16.17
N VAL A 181 -8.50 -4.93 15.94
CA VAL A 181 -8.39 -4.33 14.60
C VAL A 181 -7.11 -4.80 13.92
N TRP A 182 -5.95 -4.67 14.56
CA TRP A 182 -4.66 -5.07 14.01
C TRP A 182 -4.52 -6.59 13.83
N ILE A 183 -5.09 -7.40 14.72
CA ILE A 183 -5.11 -8.86 14.55
C ILE A 183 -5.92 -9.23 13.30
N LEU A 184 -7.11 -8.66 13.13
CA LEU A 184 -7.96 -8.92 11.97
C LEU A 184 -7.33 -8.44 10.68
N GLU A 185 -6.63 -7.31 10.72
CA GLU A 185 -5.83 -6.77 9.62
C GLU A 185 -4.70 -7.72 9.21
N CYS A 186 -3.88 -8.14 10.17
CA CYS A 186 -2.81 -9.11 9.93
C CYS A 186 -3.33 -10.43 9.36
N ILE A 187 -4.47 -10.94 9.87
CA ILE A 187 -5.11 -12.17 9.38
C ILE A 187 -5.62 -11.98 7.95
N ASP A 188 -6.33 -10.89 7.66
CA ASP A 188 -6.88 -10.62 6.33
C ASP A 188 -5.76 -10.43 5.31
N ASN A 189 -4.79 -9.56 5.61
CA ASN A 189 -3.63 -9.30 4.76
C ASN A 189 -2.85 -10.59 4.52
N GLY A 190 -2.57 -11.38 5.56
CA GLY A 190 -1.91 -12.68 5.45
C GLY A 190 -2.69 -13.68 4.60
N TYR A 191 -4.00 -13.79 4.80
CA TYR A 191 -4.88 -14.67 4.04
C TYR A 191 -4.88 -14.32 2.54
N VAL A 192 -5.12 -13.05 2.21
CA VAL A 192 -5.14 -12.56 0.82
C VAL A 192 -3.80 -12.83 0.13
N SER A 193 -2.70 -12.61 0.85
CA SER A 193 -1.33 -12.87 0.37
C SER A 193 -1.14 -14.34 -0.01
N ILE A 194 -1.55 -15.26 0.87
CA ILE A 194 -1.46 -16.70 0.63
C ILE A 194 -2.30 -17.10 -0.58
N VAL A 195 -3.55 -16.63 -0.69
CA VAL A 195 -4.44 -16.95 -1.82
C VAL A 195 -3.86 -16.44 -3.15
N PHE A 196 -3.29 -15.24 -3.16
CA PHE A 196 -2.69 -14.64 -4.35
C PHE A 196 -1.44 -15.42 -4.79
N ILE A 197 -0.53 -15.74 -3.85
CA ILE A 197 0.68 -16.52 -4.13
C ILE A 197 0.33 -17.93 -4.63
N GLN A 198 -0.66 -18.59 -4.02
CA GLN A 198 -1.14 -19.90 -4.48
C GLN A 198 -1.66 -19.83 -5.92
N ARG A 199 -2.40 -18.78 -6.27
CA ARG A 199 -2.90 -18.58 -7.64
C ARG A 199 -1.75 -18.39 -8.63
N LEU A 200 -0.76 -17.60 -8.24
CA LEU A 200 0.42 -17.32 -9.04
C LEU A 200 1.21 -18.61 -9.30
N ARG A 201 1.45 -19.42 -8.27
CA ARG A 201 2.13 -20.71 -8.37
C ARG A 201 1.39 -21.66 -9.32
N ARG A 202 0.06 -21.72 -9.26
CA ARG A 202 -0.72 -22.56 -10.20
C ARG A 202 -0.60 -22.10 -11.65
N LYS A 203 -0.65 -20.78 -11.91
CA LYS A 203 -0.49 -20.25 -13.28
C LYS A 203 0.90 -20.52 -13.85
N SER A 204 1.94 -20.43 -13.01
CA SER A 204 3.31 -20.79 -13.39
C SER A 204 3.41 -22.23 -13.89
N ILE A 205 2.90 -23.19 -13.10
CA ILE A 205 3.00 -24.62 -13.41
C ILE A 205 2.20 -24.98 -14.68
N THR A 206 1.02 -24.39 -14.89
CA THR A 206 0.23 -24.63 -16.11
C THR A 206 0.88 -24.04 -17.37
N SER A 207 1.68 -22.97 -17.23
CA SER A 207 2.35 -22.33 -18.37
C SER A 207 3.58 -23.10 -18.88
N GLU A 208 4.18 -23.95 -18.04
CA GLU A 208 5.34 -24.79 -18.42
C GLU A 208 5.01 -25.86 -19.47
N GLY A 209 3.73 -26.19 -19.68
CA GLY A 209 3.31 -27.23 -20.62
C GLY A 209 3.21 -26.83 -22.09
N VAL A 210 3.33 -25.54 -22.46
CA VAL A 210 2.83 -25.05 -23.77
C VAL A 210 3.83 -24.25 -24.64
N ILE A 211 5.05 -23.86 -24.22
CA ILE A 211 5.86 -22.89 -25.02
C ILE A 211 7.34 -23.30 -25.25
N ARG A 212 7.79 -23.12 -26.50
CA ARG A 212 9.11 -23.44 -27.09
C ARG A 212 10.33 -22.75 -26.42
N PRO A 213 11.55 -23.33 -26.54
CA PRO A 213 12.56 -23.26 -25.46
C PRO A 213 13.47 -22.01 -25.37
N ARG A 214 13.57 -21.14 -26.39
CA ARG A 214 14.69 -20.18 -26.46
C ARG A 214 14.38 -18.73 -26.02
N ASP A 215 13.19 -18.22 -26.35
CA ASP A 215 12.77 -16.84 -25.97
C ASP A 215 11.73 -16.82 -24.83
N ALA A 216 11.16 -17.99 -24.51
CA ALA A 216 10.14 -18.13 -23.48
C ALA A 216 10.71 -18.05 -22.06
N LEU A 217 11.95 -18.50 -21.85
CA LEU A 217 12.59 -18.50 -20.54
C LEU A 217 12.85 -17.06 -20.05
N GLY A 218 13.30 -16.17 -20.94
CA GLY A 218 13.53 -14.75 -20.62
C GLY A 218 12.23 -14.01 -20.25
N ARG A 219 11.16 -14.22 -21.03
CA ARG A 219 9.83 -13.62 -20.75
C ARG A 219 9.17 -14.20 -19.51
N MET A 220 9.33 -15.49 -19.25
CA MET A 220 8.79 -16.15 -18.05
C MET A 220 9.50 -15.64 -16.79
N VAL A 221 10.83 -15.50 -16.82
CA VAL A 221 11.61 -14.98 -15.69
C VAL A 221 11.27 -13.50 -15.43
N SER A 222 11.13 -12.67 -16.47
CA SER A 222 10.74 -11.26 -16.30
C SER A 222 9.32 -11.12 -15.75
N GLN A 223 8.37 -11.93 -16.24
CA GLN A 223 6.99 -11.95 -15.76
C GLN A 223 6.89 -12.47 -14.32
N MET A 224 7.65 -13.51 -13.97
CA MET A 224 7.73 -14.03 -12.60
C MET A 224 8.33 -13.00 -11.65
N ARG A 225 9.41 -12.32 -12.07
CA ARG A 225 10.04 -11.26 -11.27
C ARG A 225 9.08 -10.09 -11.06
N ALA A 226 8.33 -9.68 -12.08
CA ALA A 226 7.30 -8.65 -11.95
C ALA A 226 6.18 -9.08 -10.99
N LEU A 227 5.68 -10.31 -11.12
CA LEU A 227 4.62 -10.82 -10.25
C LEU A 227 5.09 -11.04 -8.80
N PHE A 228 6.34 -11.46 -8.62
CA PHE A 228 6.99 -11.55 -7.31
C PHE A 228 7.17 -10.18 -6.68
N LEU A 229 7.62 -9.16 -7.43
CA LEU A 229 7.74 -7.80 -6.93
C LEU A 229 6.38 -7.17 -6.60
N ILE A 230 5.34 -7.44 -7.40
CA ILE A 230 3.96 -7.06 -7.10
C ILE A 230 3.49 -7.72 -5.80
N ALA A 231 3.78 -9.01 -5.62
CA ALA A 231 3.40 -9.74 -4.41
C ALA A 231 4.18 -9.23 -3.20
N LEU A 232 5.50 -9.08 -3.29
CA LEU A 232 6.36 -8.59 -2.23
C LEU A 232 5.93 -7.19 -1.77
N SER A 233 5.69 -6.29 -2.73
CA SER A 233 5.30 -4.91 -2.43
C SER A 233 3.92 -4.86 -1.76
N ASN A 234 2.91 -5.53 -2.31
CA ASN A 234 1.53 -5.44 -1.80
C ASN A 234 1.27 -6.12 -0.47
N PHE A 235 2.08 -7.12 -0.12
CA PHE A 235 1.67 -8.12 0.86
C PHE A 235 2.71 -8.32 1.96
N VAL A 236 3.99 -8.42 1.61
CA VAL A 236 5.01 -8.77 2.60
C VAL A 236 5.32 -7.58 3.50
N PHE A 237 5.46 -6.38 2.94
CA PHE A 237 5.78 -5.22 3.77
C PHE A 237 4.66 -4.84 4.74
N PRO A 238 3.39 -4.69 4.31
CA PRO A 238 2.27 -4.42 5.25
C PRO A 238 2.14 -5.51 6.33
N VAL A 239 2.14 -6.78 5.95
CA VAL A 239 1.99 -7.89 6.93
C VAL A 239 3.15 -7.93 7.94
N LEU A 240 4.38 -7.65 7.52
CA LEU A 240 5.51 -7.61 8.45
C LEU A 240 5.38 -6.43 9.43
N LEU A 241 4.92 -5.27 8.97
CA LEU A 241 4.70 -4.11 9.81
C LEU A 241 3.51 -4.33 10.76
N ASP A 242 2.42 -4.93 10.32
CA ASP A 242 1.31 -5.40 11.15
C ASP A 242 1.80 -6.31 12.29
N ILE A 243 2.67 -7.29 11.97
CA ILE A 243 3.27 -8.19 12.96
C ILE A 243 4.14 -7.41 13.96
N ILE A 244 4.91 -6.43 13.49
CA ILE A 244 5.74 -5.58 14.37
C ILE A 244 4.85 -4.73 15.29
N ILE A 245 3.79 -4.11 14.76
CA ILE A 245 2.81 -3.34 15.55
C ILE A 245 2.20 -4.23 16.63
N LEU A 246 1.75 -5.43 16.26
CA LEU A 246 1.19 -6.40 17.21
C LEU A 246 2.22 -6.79 18.27
N ALA A 247 3.45 -7.10 17.88
CA ALA A 247 4.51 -7.45 18.82
C ALA A 247 4.77 -6.31 19.82
N ILE A 248 4.89 -5.08 19.34
CA ILE A 248 5.07 -3.89 20.19
C ILE A 248 3.86 -3.69 21.09
N ALA A 249 2.64 -3.77 20.56
CA ALA A 249 1.40 -3.55 21.30
C ALA A 249 1.15 -4.58 22.42
N PHE A 250 1.65 -5.82 22.26
CA PHE A 250 1.54 -6.87 23.26
C PHE A 250 2.73 -6.92 24.23
N HIS A 251 3.95 -6.55 23.79
CA HIS A 251 5.14 -6.60 24.65
C HIS A 251 5.44 -5.30 25.37
N THR A 252 5.06 -4.16 24.81
CA THR A 252 5.35 -2.84 25.36
C THR A 252 4.06 -2.04 25.48
N THR A 253 3.88 -1.34 26.59
CA THR A 253 2.78 -0.38 26.74
C THR A 253 3.16 1.00 26.17
N SER A 254 4.16 1.07 25.29
CA SER A 254 4.64 2.34 24.73
C SER A 254 3.71 2.80 23.61
N TYR A 255 2.83 3.75 23.96
CA TYR A 255 1.96 4.46 23.02
C TYR A 255 2.78 5.10 21.88
N ASP A 256 3.87 5.78 22.22
CA ASP A 256 4.73 6.51 21.28
C ASP A 256 5.35 5.60 20.22
N ALA A 257 6.01 4.53 20.64
CA ALA A 257 6.69 3.61 19.73
C ALA A 257 5.69 2.95 18.78
N THR A 258 4.54 2.51 19.32
CA THR A 258 3.52 1.88 18.50
C THR A 258 2.88 2.86 17.52
N SER A 259 2.62 4.11 17.95
CA SER A 259 2.09 5.16 17.09
C SER A 259 3.04 5.48 15.92
N MET A 260 4.35 5.56 16.16
CA MET A 260 5.33 5.78 15.10
C MET A 260 5.31 4.65 14.06
N VAL A 261 5.26 3.39 14.51
CA VAL A 261 5.21 2.24 13.58
C VAL A 261 3.87 2.19 12.85
N LEU A 262 2.75 2.50 13.53
CA LEU A 262 1.43 2.60 12.91
C LEU A 262 1.40 3.61 11.76
N TYR A 263 1.98 4.80 11.94
CA TYR A 263 2.10 5.75 10.84
C TYR A 263 2.90 5.18 9.68
N VAL A 264 4.06 4.58 9.97
CA VAL A 264 4.90 3.97 8.92
C VAL A 264 4.11 2.90 8.17
N ASP A 265 3.37 2.06 8.88
CA ASP A 265 2.52 1.03 8.28
C ASP A 265 1.44 1.61 7.37
N ASN A 266 0.68 2.61 7.82
CA ASN A 266 -0.36 3.27 7.02
C ASN A 266 0.20 3.74 5.66
N TYR A 267 1.33 4.45 5.68
CA TYR A 267 1.95 4.94 4.45
C TYR A 267 2.55 3.82 3.61
N VAL A 268 3.20 2.83 4.22
CA VAL A 268 3.73 1.67 3.49
C VAL A 268 2.60 0.91 2.81
N THR A 269 1.47 0.70 3.47
CA THR A 269 0.27 0.07 2.89
C THR A 269 -0.25 0.84 1.68
N ILE A 270 -0.39 2.18 1.76
CA ILE A 270 -0.75 3.01 0.61
C ILE A 270 0.25 2.83 -0.53
N ILE A 271 1.54 3.04 -0.23
CA ILE A 271 2.64 3.04 -1.19
C ILE A 271 2.69 1.69 -1.92
N SER A 272 2.69 0.60 -1.16
CA SER A 272 2.68 -0.78 -1.64
C SER A 272 1.55 -1.05 -2.64
N VAL A 273 0.32 -0.67 -2.27
CA VAL A 273 -0.85 -0.84 -3.13
C VAL A 273 -0.74 0.01 -4.40
N VAL A 274 -0.29 1.26 -4.31
CA VAL A 274 -0.15 2.14 -5.48
C VAL A 274 0.92 1.61 -6.43
N PHE A 275 2.10 1.25 -5.92
CA PHE A 275 3.22 0.73 -6.72
C PHE A 275 2.85 -0.51 -7.51
N ALA A 276 2.13 -1.45 -6.89
CA ALA A 276 1.65 -2.61 -7.64
C ALA A 276 0.67 -2.24 -8.76
N THR A 277 -0.12 -1.19 -8.60
CA THR A 277 -1.03 -0.73 -9.66
C THR A 277 -0.26 -0.11 -10.82
N LEU A 278 0.72 0.73 -10.50
CA LEU A 278 1.64 1.31 -11.47
C LEU A 278 2.37 0.23 -12.26
N TRP A 279 2.94 -0.76 -11.57
CA TRP A 279 3.70 -1.84 -12.21
C TRP A 279 2.83 -2.68 -13.16
N THR A 280 1.58 -2.96 -12.80
CA THR A 280 0.64 -3.67 -13.69
C THR A 280 0.23 -2.85 -14.91
N SER A 281 0.27 -1.51 -14.83
CA SER A 281 -0.04 -0.62 -15.95
C SER A 281 1.12 -0.57 -16.94
N VAL A 282 2.35 -0.34 -16.44
CA VAL A 282 3.58 -0.30 -17.25
C VAL A 282 3.85 -1.65 -17.94
N SER A 283 3.66 -2.76 -17.24
CA SER A 283 3.90 -4.10 -17.79
C SER A 283 2.94 -4.45 -18.94
N ARG A 284 1.73 -3.86 -18.96
CA ARG A 284 0.78 -4.09 -20.06
C ARG A 284 1.16 -3.32 -21.32
N GLU A 285 1.72 -2.12 -21.19
CA GLU A 285 2.20 -1.36 -22.35
C GLU A 285 3.39 -2.04 -23.01
N HIS A 286 4.40 -2.43 -22.22
CA HIS A 286 5.58 -3.10 -22.76
C HIS A 286 5.26 -4.48 -23.37
N GLY A 287 4.28 -5.20 -22.82
CA GLY A 287 3.80 -6.46 -23.41
C GLY A 287 2.92 -6.29 -24.65
N GLN A 288 2.54 -5.06 -25.00
CA GLN A 288 1.76 -4.73 -26.19
C GLN A 288 2.61 -3.96 -27.24
N GLU A 289 3.76 -3.39 -26.84
CA GLU A 289 4.74 -2.70 -27.68
C GLU A 289 5.98 -3.52 -28.07
N GLU A 290 6.14 -4.76 -27.61
CA GLU A 290 6.91 -5.76 -28.36
C GLU A 290 5.90 -6.49 -29.27
N ASP A 291 5.48 -5.87 -30.38
CA ASP A 291 6.09 -6.21 -31.66
C ASP A 291 6.02 -5.15 -32.81
N PRO A 292 6.90 -4.13 -32.82
CA PRO A 292 7.30 -3.44 -34.05
C PRO A 292 8.58 -4.00 -34.68
N GLN A 293 9.29 -4.93 -34.03
CA GLN A 293 10.54 -5.49 -34.55
C GLN A 293 10.37 -6.76 -35.38
N THR A 294 9.27 -7.50 -35.28
CA THR A 294 8.78 -8.40 -36.33
C THR A 294 8.15 -7.59 -37.47
N ILE A 295 7.61 -6.39 -37.19
CA ILE A 295 7.21 -5.44 -38.26
C ILE A 295 8.46 -4.88 -38.97
N ALA A 296 9.54 -4.56 -38.25
CA ALA A 296 10.81 -4.10 -38.84
C ALA A 296 11.62 -5.23 -39.49
N LEU A 297 11.60 -6.46 -38.97
CA LEU A 297 12.18 -7.63 -39.65
C LEU A 297 11.39 -8.01 -40.91
N SER A 298 10.07 -7.77 -40.96
CA SER A 298 9.25 -7.97 -42.17
C SER A 298 9.44 -6.90 -43.25
N THR A 299 9.93 -5.70 -42.88
CA THR A 299 10.23 -4.63 -43.85
C THR A 299 11.67 -4.72 -44.39
N ILE A 300 12.59 -5.30 -43.62
CA ILE A 300 14.01 -5.42 -44.03
C ILE A 300 14.30 -6.72 -44.81
N TYR A 301 13.50 -7.78 -44.66
CA TYR A 301 13.63 -9.05 -45.41
C TYR A 301 12.71 -9.16 -46.65
N GLY A 302 12.41 -8.03 -47.30
CA GLY A 302 11.52 -7.94 -48.46
C GLY A 302 12.10 -7.20 -49.67
N ALA A 303 13.43 -7.15 -49.83
CA ALA A 303 14.07 -6.70 -51.07
C ALA A 303 14.81 -7.88 -51.70
N SER A 304 14.13 -8.63 -52.55
CA SER A 304 14.72 -9.62 -53.43
C SER A 304 15.69 -8.95 -54.41
N VAL A 305 16.95 -9.35 -54.33
CA VAL A 305 18.04 -9.08 -55.26
C VAL A 305 17.71 -9.63 -56.66
N PRO A 306 17.79 -8.84 -57.74
CA PRO A 306 18.01 -9.38 -59.07
C PRO A 306 19.52 -9.43 -59.34
N SER A 307 20.07 -10.64 -59.27
CA SER A 307 21.39 -10.99 -59.75
C SER A 307 21.37 -11.10 -61.27
N SER A 308 21.79 -10.05 -61.98
CA SER A 308 22.09 -10.12 -63.41
C SER A 308 23.54 -10.55 -63.60
N ASN A 309 23.76 -11.83 -63.86
CA ASN A 309 24.98 -12.30 -64.51
C ASN A 309 24.64 -13.50 -65.39
N SER A 310 24.32 -13.22 -66.66
CA SER A 310 24.27 -14.22 -67.72
C SER A 310 25.42 -13.93 -68.67
N GLN A 311 26.51 -14.69 -68.49
CA GLN A 311 27.44 -14.99 -69.57
C GLN A 311 26.79 -16.06 -70.45
N ARG A 312 26.49 -15.73 -71.70
CA ARG A 312 26.30 -16.72 -72.77
C ARG A 312 27.25 -16.37 -73.91
N SER A 313 28.33 -17.15 -73.95
CA SER A 313 29.20 -17.35 -75.10
C SER A 313 28.41 -18.11 -76.16
N GLU A 314 28.18 -17.53 -77.33
CA GLU A 314 27.91 -18.27 -78.56
C GLU A 314 28.81 -17.72 -79.68
N SER A 315 29.77 -18.56 -80.05
CA SER A 315 30.64 -18.50 -81.22
C SER A 315 29.84 -18.74 -82.51
N GLY A 316 30.24 -18.06 -83.60
CA GLY A 316 29.73 -18.28 -84.96
C GLY A 316 30.01 -19.69 -85.52
N PRO A 317 29.53 -19.99 -86.75
CA PRO A 317 30.35 -19.65 -87.93
C PRO A 317 29.57 -19.18 -89.19
N SER A 318 30.33 -18.61 -90.13
CA SER A 318 29.99 -18.27 -91.52
C SER A 318 29.61 -19.51 -92.37
N PRO A 319 29.03 -19.37 -93.59
CA PRO A 319 29.60 -18.67 -94.76
C PRO A 319 28.79 -17.46 -95.24
#